data_AF-X1IUR0-F1
#
_entry.id   AF-X1IUR0-F1
#
_cell.length_a   1.000
_cell.length_b   1.000
_cell.length_c   1.000
_cell.angle_alpha   90.00
_cell.angle_beta   90.00
_cell.angle_gamma   90.00
#
_symmetry.space_group_name_H-M   'P 1'
#
loop_
_entity.id
_entity.type
_entity.pdbx_description
1 polymer ?
#
loop_
_entity_poly.entity_id
_entity_poly.type
_entity_poly.pdbx_seq_one_letter_code
_entity_poly.pdbx_strand_id
1 'polypeptide(L)'
;TGAFFEHLLLIGDNAPSRSVFIPDNSYIRNEIQHSNLIGIYGTDTNYGAKLFIKLDDYHRMVINVPTGERGEFVENPSISNLIAIDNIAITLPSILSNRFEGALLPVELANGIASLSTYPSAKALELFAEAVKKQ
;
A
#
# COMPACT_ATOMS: atom_id res chain seq x y z
N THR A 1 -4.29 7.78 -1.71
CA THR A 1 -3.63 9.06 -2.09
C THR A 1 -2.30 9.14 -1.41
N GLY A 2 -1.31 9.76 -2.06
CA GLY A 2 0.05 9.87 -1.55
C GLY A 2 1.09 9.79 -2.68
N ALA A 3 2.12 10.63 -2.60
CA ALA A 3 3.08 10.86 -3.69
C ALA A 3 3.69 9.59 -4.30
N PHE A 4 4.03 8.60 -3.47
CA PHE A 4 4.60 7.33 -3.96
C PHE A 4 3.58 6.48 -4.74
N PHE A 5 2.33 6.43 -4.28
CA PHE A 5 1.28 5.67 -4.97
C PHE A 5 0.87 6.38 -6.26
N GLU A 6 0.77 7.70 -6.24
CA GLU A 6 0.54 8.50 -7.45
C GLU A 6 1.64 8.29 -8.48
N HIS A 7 2.90 8.27 -8.05
CA HIS A 7 4.02 7.94 -8.92
C HIS A 7 3.94 6.50 -9.48
N LEU A 8 3.57 5.54 -8.65
CA LEU A 8 3.37 4.15 -9.09
C LEU A 8 2.28 4.03 -10.17
N LEU A 9 1.21 4.81 -10.10
CA LEU A 9 0.17 4.82 -11.14
C LEU A 9 0.71 5.33 -12.49
N LEU A 10 1.69 6.24 -12.49
CA LEU A 10 2.29 6.77 -13.71
C LEU A 10 3.24 5.78 -14.39
N ILE A 11 4.06 5.09 -13.61
CA ILE A 11 5.13 4.23 -14.16
C ILE A 11 4.74 2.74 -14.22
N GLY A 12 3.72 2.32 -13.45
CA GLY A 12 3.40 0.92 -13.22
C GLY A 12 2.91 0.16 -14.45
N ASP A 13 2.25 0.84 -15.40
CA ASP A 13 1.77 0.20 -16.63
C ASP A 13 2.92 -0.28 -17.51
N ASN A 14 4.02 0.48 -17.55
CA ASN A 14 5.21 0.16 -18.33
C ASN A 14 6.20 -0.75 -17.60
N ALA A 15 5.98 -1.01 -16.31
CA ALA A 15 6.84 -1.88 -15.52
C ALA A 15 6.56 -3.37 -15.83
N PRO A 16 7.58 -4.23 -15.79
CA PRO A 16 7.40 -5.66 -15.97
C PRO A 16 6.57 -6.27 -14.82
N SER A 17 5.72 -7.24 -15.14
CA SER A 17 5.00 -8.03 -14.12
C SER A 17 5.97 -8.88 -13.29
N ARG A 18 5.58 -9.18 -12.05
CA ARG A 18 6.40 -9.90 -11.05
C ARG A 18 7.74 -9.23 -10.80
N SER A 19 7.71 -7.91 -10.61
CA SER A 19 8.90 -7.11 -10.34
C SER A 19 8.78 -6.33 -9.04
N VAL A 20 9.95 -6.04 -8.47
CA VAL A 20 10.11 -5.17 -7.32
C VAL A 20 11.08 -4.07 -7.70
N PHE A 21 10.71 -2.83 -7.40
CA PHE A 21 11.55 -1.66 -7.57
C PHE A 21 11.73 -0.96 -6.22
N ILE A 22 12.99 -0.67 -5.88
CA ILE A 22 13.36 0.03 -4.66
C ILE A 22 13.95 1.38 -5.08
N PRO A 23 13.21 2.49 -4.94
CA PRO A 23 13.72 3.80 -5.26
C PRO A 23 14.78 4.23 -4.24
N ASP A 24 15.94 4.69 -4.74
CA ASP A 24 16.98 5.31 -3.92
C ASP A 24 16.63 6.76 -3.53
N ASN A 25 17.47 7.38 -2.70
CA ASN A 25 17.29 8.77 -2.26
C ASN A 25 17.14 9.76 -3.42
N SER A 26 17.92 9.57 -4.49
CA SER A 26 17.94 10.47 -5.64
C SER A 26 16.63 10.38 -6.40
N TYR A 27 16.19 9.16 -6.69
CA TYR A 27 14.92 8.88 -7.35
C TYR A 27 13.74 9.44 -6.57
N ILE A 28 13.71 9.22 -5.25
CA ILE A 28 12.63 9.73 -4.40
C ILE A 28 12.57 11.26 -4.45
N ARG A 29 13.70 11.95 -4.41
CA ARG A 29 13.74 13.41 -4.40
C ARG A 29 13.37 14.02 -5.74
N ASN A 30 13.89 13.46 -6.82
CA ASN A 30 13.73 14.03 -8.16
C ASN A 30 12.39 13.65 -8.79
N GLU A 31 12.01 12.37 -8.72
CA GLU A 31 10.88 11.84 -9.47
C GLU A 31 9.59 11.77 -8.64
N ILE A 32 9.69 11.66 -7.31
CA ILE A 32 8.51 11.48 -6.44
C ILE A 32 8.17 12.78 -5.69
N GLN A 33 9.12 13.34 -4.95
CA GLN A 33 8.89 14.52 -4.12
C GLN A 33 9.09 15.84 -4.85
N HIS A 34 9.84 15.83 -5.96
CA HIS A 34 10.26 17.03 -6.69
C HIS A 34 10.86 18.10 -5.75
N SER A 35 11.78 17.68 -4.89
CA SER A 35 12.34 18.49 -3.80
C SER A 35 13.83 18.76 -3.99
N ASN A 36 14.23 20.03 -3.84
CA ASN A 36 15.63 20.49 -3.95
C ASN A 36 16.40 20.44 -2.61
N LEU A 37 15.86 19.79 -1.58
CA LEU A 37 16.54 19.67 -0.29
C LEU A 37 17.84 18.87 -0.43
N ILE A 38 18.78 19.10 0.48
CA ILE A 38 20.03 18.32 0.61
C ILE A 38 19.88 17.44 1.85
N GLY A 39 19.96 16.11 1.69
CA GLY A 39 19.82 15.14 2.79
C GLY A 39 19.34 13.76 2.33
N ILE A 40 19.02 12.89 3.28
CA ILE A 40 18.44 11.56 3.02
C ILE A 40 16.93 11.65 3.26
N TYR A 41 16.13 11.06 2.39
CA TYR A 41 14.68 11.00 2.59
C TYR A 41 14.34 10.15 3.82
N GLY A 42 13.56 10.71 4.74
CA GLY A 42 12.96 9.95 5.84
C GLY A 42 13.87 9.61 7.02
N THR A 43 15.05 10.23 7.14
CA THR A 43 16.04 9.98 8.21
C THR A 43 15.47 9.95 9.63
N ASP A 44 14.48 10.81 9.89
CA ASP A 44 13.90 11.02 11.22
C ASP A 44 12.42 10.59 11.30
N THR A 45 11.81 10.16 10.20
CA THR A 45 10.36 9.97 10.10
C THR A 45 9.94 8.61 9.57
N ASN A 46 10.82 7.88 8.89
CA ASN A 46 10.49 6.61 8.26
C ASN A 46 11.24 5.46 8.92
N TYR A 47 10.50 4.38 9.18
CA TYR A 47 11.06 3.10 9.58
C TYR A 47 10.87 2.12 8.40
N GLY A 48 11.90 2.01 7.55
CA GLY A 48 11.92 1.08 6.41
C GLY A 48 11.94 1.73 5.02
N ALA A 49 12.23 0.88 4.03
CA ALA A 49 12.31 1.22 2.62
C ALA A 49 10.93 1.16 1.99
N LYS A 50 10.63 2.15 1.14
CA LYS A 50 9.43 2.07 0.29
C LYS A 50 9.76 1.21 -0.93
N LEU A 51 8.92 0.23 -1.19
CA LEU A 51 9.07 -0.69 -2.31
C LEU A 51 7.85 -0.59 -3.22
N PHE A 52 8.10 -0.61 -4.51
CA PHE A 52 7.07 -0.70 -5.53
C PHE A 52 7.02 -2.15 -5.97
N ILE A 53 5.88 -2.80 -5.79
CA ILE A 53 5.69 -4.19 -6.17
C ILE A 53 4.63 -4.23 -7.25
N LYS A 54 4.96 -4.84 -8.38
CA LYS A 54 4.01 -5.20 -9.43
C LYS A 54 3.95 -6.71 -9.54
N LEU A 55 2.83 -7.30 -9.17
CA LEU A 55 2.58 -8.74 -9.31
C LEU A 55 2.08 -9.04 -10.72
N ASP A 56 1.10 -8.27 -11.17
CA ASP A 56 0.50 -8.30 -12.50
C ASP A 56 -0.08 -6.91 -12.86
N ASP A 57 -0.85 -6.81 -13.94
CA ASP A 57 -1.42 -5.55 -14.42
C ASP A 57 -2.58 -5.02 -13.55
N TYR A 58 -3.14 -5.84 -12.67
CA TYR A 58 -4.23 -5.47 -11.74
C TYR A 58 -3.74 -5.32 -10.29
N HIS A 59 -2.58 -5.88 -9.97
CA HIS A 59 -2.04 -5.92 -8.61
C HIS A 59 -0.67 -5.25 -8.56
N ARG A 60 -0.72 -3.95 -8.27
CA ARG A 60 0.43 -3.11 -7.97
C ARG A 60 0.22 -2.38 -6.66
N MET A 61 1.28 -2.23 -5.87
CA MET A 61 1.19 -1.58 -4.56
C MET A 61 2.52 -0.99 -4.13
N VAL A 62 2.44 0.01 -3.25
CA VAL A 62 3.58 0.53 -2.52
C VAL A 62 3.54 -0.06 -1.11
N ILE A 63 4.61 -0.76 -0.72
CA ILE A 63 4.76 -1.27 0.65
C ILE A 63 5.94 -0.60 1.34
N ASN A 64 5.94 -0.62 2.67
CA ASN A 64 7.06 -0.15 3.48
C ASN A 64 7.65 -1.34 4.23
N VAL A 65 8.91 -1.69 3.94
CA VAL A 65 9.58 -2.86 4.52
C VAL A 65 10.74 -2.39 5.40
N PRO A 66 10.77 -2.78 6.69
CA PRO A 66 11.87 -2.43 7.57
C PRO A 66 13.23 -2.91 7.06
N THR A 67 14.25 -2.09 7.27
CA THR A 67 15.66 -2.46 7.12
C THR A 67 16.28 -2.78 8.48
N GLY A 68 17.31 -3.62 8.50
CA GLY A 68 18.03 -3.97 9.72
C GLY A 68 18.76 -2.79 10.38
N GLU A 69 19.20 -1.82 9.58
CA GLU A 69 19.93 -0.64 10.05
C GLU A 69 19.24 0.69 9.67
N ARG A 70 19.49 1.73 10.47
CA ARG A 70 18.94 3.08 10.26
C ARG A 70 19.65 3.75 9.08
N GLY A 71 18.90 4.25 8.11
CA GLY A 71 19.41 5.00 6.94
C GLY A 71 19.62 4.14 5.69
N GLU A 72 19.83 2.83 5.84
CA GLU A 72 20.03 1.90 4.72
C GLU A 72 18.84 1.85 3.74
N PHE A 73 17.64 2.12 4.24
CA PHE A 73 16.40 2.03 3.50
C PHE A 73 16.31 2.92 2.24
N VAL A 74 17.20 3.90 2.10
CA VAL A 74 17.16 4.91 1.04
C VAL A 74 18.54 5.22 0.45
N GLU A 75 19.62 5.13 1.24
CA GLU A 75 20.98 5.40 0.72
C GLU A 75 21.54 4.24 -0.09
N ASN A 76 21.35 3.00 0.37
CA ASN A 76 21.85 1.80 -0.28
C ASN A 76 20.70 0.79 -0.38
N PRO A 77 19.74 1.01 -1.31
CA PRO A 77 18.56 0.16 -1.42
C PRO A 77 18.94 -1.25 -1.89
N SER A 78 19.23 -2.13 -0.94
CA SER A 78 19.53 -3.54 -1.21
C SER A 78 18.39 -4.41 -0.73
N ILE A 79 17.92 -5.30 -1.62
CA ILE A 79 16.94 -6.34 -1.28
C ILE A 79 17.44 -7.20 -0.11
N SER A 80 18.75 -7.46 -0.01
CA SER A 80 19.34 -8.28 1.05
C SER A 80 19.13 -7.74 2.46
N ASN A 81 18.94 -6.43 2.59
CA ASN A 81 18.83 -5.76 3.88
C ASN A 81 17.37 -5.56 4.32
N LEU A 82 16.42 -5.94 3.45
CA LEU A 82 15.00 -5.90 3.75
C LEU A 82 14.60 -7.11 4.58
N ILE A 83 14.06 -6.83 5.76
CA ILE A 83 13.67 -7.89 6.69
C ILE A 83 12.52 -8.70 6.08
N ALA A 84 12.75 -10.01 5.93
CA ALA A 84 11.76 -10.99 5.49
C ALA A 84 11.10 -10.73 4.12
N ILE A 85 11.79 -10.04 3.20
CA ILE A 85 11.23 -9.68 1.89
C ILE A 85 10.73 -10.89 1.09
N ASP A 86 11.44 -12.02 1.14
CA ASP A 86 11.03 -13.25 0.45
C ASP A 86 9.69 -13.77 0.97
N ASN A 87 9.53 -13.79 2.30
CA ASN A 87 8.28 -14.22 2.93
C ASN A 87 7.13 -13.27 2.58
N ILE A 88 7.39 -11.96 2.54
CA ILE A 88 6.41 -10.94 2.13
C ILE A 88 6.00 -11.20 0.68
N ALA A 89 6.94 -11.37 -0.25
CA ALA A 89 6.67 -11.60 -1.66
C ALA A 89 5.86 -12.89 -1.90
N ILE A 90 6.16 -13.97 -1.17
CA ILE A 90 5.42 -15.24 -1.24
C ILE A 90 4.00 -15.10 -0.65
N THR A 91 3.85 -14.32 0.42
CA THR A 91 2.57 -14.17 1.12
C THR A 91 1.60 -13.25 0.39
N LEU A 92 2.10 -12.18 -0.24
CA LEU A 92 1.27 -11.14 -0.87
C LEU A 92 0.16 -11.70 -1.77
N PRO A 93 0.43 -12.60 -2.74
CA PRO A 93 -0.61 -13.18 -3.60
C PRO A 93 -1.75 -13.88 -2.85
N SER A 94 -1.46 -14.48 -1.68
CA SER A 94 -2.44 -15.24 -0.89
C SER A 94 -3.46 -14.37 -0.15
N ILE A 95 -3.17 -13.07 -0.02
CA ILE A 95 -3.99 -12.11 0.73
C ILE A 95 -4.53 -10.98 -0.16
N LEU A 96 -4.49 -11.13 -1.49
CA LEU A 96 -5.06 -10.15 -2.41
C LEU A 96 -6.59 -10.22 -2.43
N SER A 97 -7.21 -9.09 -2.76
CA SER A 97 -8.61 -9.00 -3.13
C SER A 97 -8.76 -8.50 -4.55
N ASN A 98 -9.67 -9.12 -5.31
CA ASN A 98 -10.04 -8.70 -6.66
C ASN A 98 -11.16 -7.65 -6.68
N ARG A 99 -11.68 -7.23 -5.52
CA ARG A 99 -12.79 -6.26 -5.47
C ARG A 99 -12.34 -4.85 -5.82
N PHE A 100 -11.13 -4.49 -5.43
CA PHE A 100 -10.52 -3.19 -5.70
C PHE A 100 -9.07 -3.43 -6.15
N GLU A 101 -8.60 -2.63 -7.11
CA GLU A 101 -7.23 -2.73 -7.64
C GLU A 101 -6.19 -2.61 -6.51
N GLY A 102 -5.25 -3.57 -6.46
CA GLY A 102 -4.18 -3.59 -5.45
C GLY A 102 -4.64 -3.74 -3.99
N ALA A 103 -5.89 -4.13 -3.73
CA ALA A 103 -6.39 -4.27 -2.36
C ALA A 103 -5.94 -5.56 -1.69
N LEU A 104 -5.73 -5.47 -0.36
CA LEU A 104 -5.48 -6.61 0.50
C LEU A 104 -6.78 -7.07 1.16
N LEU A 105 -7.08 -8.37 1.08
CA LEU A 105 -8.28 -9.00 1.62
C LEU A 105 -8.52 -8.66 3.10
N PRO A 106 -7.52 -8.73 4.01
CA PRO A 106 -7.76 -8.39 5.41
C PRO A 106 -8.18 -6.92 5.61
N VAL A 107 -7.60 -6.00 4.83
CA VAL A 107 -7.92 -4.56 4.91
C VAL A 107 -9.32 -4.30 4.35
N GLU A 108 -9.68 -4.95 3.25
CA GLU A 108 -11.03 -4.87 2.71
C GLU A 108 -12.08 -5.34 3.72
N LEU A 109 -11.87 -6.50 4.35
CA LEU A 109 -12.79 -7.05 5.35
C LEU A 109 -12.95 -6.12 6.55
N ALA A 110 -11.83 -5.59 7.08
CA ALA A 110 -11.84 -4.63 8.17
C ALA A 110 -12.64 -3.36 7.80
N ASN A 111 -12.41 -2.82 6.61
CA ASN A 111 -13.17 -1.67 6.10
C ASN A 111 -14.65 -2.00 5.89
N GLY A 112 -14.98 -3.21 5.45
CA GLY A 112 -16.36 -3.67 5.28
C GLY A 112 -17.14 -3.71 6.60
N ILE A 113 -16.49 -4.14 7.69
CA ILE A 113 -17.08 -4.14 9.05
C ILE A 113 -17.18 -2.71 9.61
N ALA A 114 -16.11 -1.92 9.47
CA ALA A 114 -16.07 -0.54 9.96
C ALA A 114 -17.02 0.39 9.19
N SER A 115 -17.42 0.01 7.98
CA SER A 115 -18.34 0.79 7.16
C SER A 115 -19.73 0.86 7.80
N LEU A 116 -20.02 2.01 8.37
CA LEU A 116 -21.30 2.37 9.01
C LEU A 116 -22.50 2.32 8.06
N SER A 117 -22.32 2.21 6.74
CA SER A 117 -23.46 2.00 5.85
C SER A 117 -24.16 0.66 6.07
N THR A 118 -23.50 -0.33 6.69
CA THR A 118 -24.09 -1.66 6.89
C THR A 118 -24.84 -1.77 8.22
N TYR A 119 -24.34 -1.14 9.30
CA TYR A 119 -24.93 -1.29 10.64
C TYR A 119 -26.09 -0.31 10.93
N PRO A 120 -25.87 1.03 10.94
CA PRO A 120 -26.95 2.01 11.07
C PRO A 120 -28.07 1.87 10.05
N SER A 121 -27.76 1.65 8.77
CA SER A 121 -28.79 1.62 7.71
C SER A 121 -29.65 0.37 7.80
N ALA A 122 -29.06 -0.80 8.09
CA ALA A 122 -29.84 -2.02 8.31
C ALA A 122 -30.72 -1.89 9.55
N LYS A 123 -30.21 -1.30 10.64
CA LYS A 123 -31.00 -1.05 11.85
C LYS A 123 -32.12 -0.04 11.62
N ALA A 124 -31.86 1.01 10.84
CA ALA A 124 -32.88 1.96 10.43
C ALA A 124 -33.96 1.29 9.58
N LEU A 125 -33.58 0.48 8.59
CA LEU A 125 -34.51 -0.27 7.75
C LEU A 125 -35.38 -1.24 8.59
N GLU A 126 -34.77 -1.92 9.55
CA GLU A 126 -35.45 -2.81 10.50
C GLU A 126 -36.50 -2.03 11.32
N LEU A 127 -36.11 -0.90 11.92
CA LEU A 127 -37.03 -0.04 12.66
C LEU A 127 -38.19 0.48 11.81
N PHE A 128 -37.92 0.87 10.56
CA PHE A 128 -38.97 1.29 9.62
C PHE A 128 -39.90 0.13 9.26
N ALA A 129 -39.36 -1.05 8.95
CA ALA A 129 -40.16 -2.23 8.61
C ALA A 129 -41.04 -2.69 9.80
N GLU A 130 -40.52 -2.65 11.02
CA GLU A 130 -41.29 -2.94 12.23
C GLU A 130 -42.40 -1.92 12.49
N ALA A 131 -42.14 -0.63 12.24
CA ALA A 131 -43.15 0.42 12.38
C ALA A 131 -44.30 0.24 11.38
N VAL A 132 -44.01 -0.14 10.13
CA VAL A 132 -45.02 -0.42 9.09
C VAL A 132 -45.85 -1.66 9.42
N LYS A 133 -45.25 -2.70 10.02
CA LYS A 133 -45.95 -3.95 10.39
C LYS A 133 -46.97 -3.80 11.53
N LYS A 134 -46.92 -2.70 12.29
CA LYS A 134 -47.79 -2.43 13.44
C LYS A 134 -48.99 -1.54 13.12
N GLN A 135 -49.14 -1.09 11.87
CA GLN A 135 -50.36 -0.45 11.34
C GLN A 135 -51.25 -1.49 10.65
#